data_AF-A0A959NWH1-F1
#
_entry.id   AF-A0A959NWH1-F1
#
_cell.length_a   1.000
_cell.length_b   1.000
_cell.length_c   1.000
_cell.angle_alpha   90.00
_cell.angle_beta   90.00
_cell.angle_gamma   90.00
#
_symmetry.space_group_name_H-M   'P 1'
#
loop_
_entity.id
_entity.type
_entity.pdbx_description
1 polymer ?
#
loop_
_entity_poly.entity_id
_entity_poly.type
_entity_poly.pdbx_seq_one_letter_code
_entity_poly.pdbx_strand_id
1 'polypeptide(L)' 'MEKTKIAVVGLGGVAQLVHLPILSKLNSVDLVAVTDISKTRLNSVADKFHIKKRYTDFIKMLDSEEIDAVVILTPT' A
#
# COMPACT_ATOMS: atom_id res chain seq x y z
N MET A 1 -9.56 12.28 16.00
CA MET A 1 -10.19 11.53 14.90
C MET A 1 -9.36 10.29 14.63
N GLU A 2 -10.02 9.17 14.37
CA GLU A 2 -9.34 7.92 13.99
C GLU A 2 -8.75 8.06 12.59
N LYS A 3 -7.57 7.45 12.35
CA LYS A 3 -6.94 7.44 11.03
C LYS A 3 -7.58 6.37 10.16
N THR A 4 -7.84 6.68 8.90
CA THR A 4 -8.33 5.70 7.93
C THR A 4 -7.20 4.74 7.55
N LYS A 5 -7.40 3.44 7.78
CA LYS A 5 -6.48 2.36 7.44
C LYS A 5 -6.57 2.06 5.95
N ILE A 6 -5.54 2.42 5.21
CA ILE A 6 -5.48 2.26 3.75
C ILE A 6 -4.45 1.20 3.38
N ALA A 7 -4.84 0.32 2.45
CA ALA A 7 -3.91 -0.56 1.74
C ALA A 7 -3.76 -0.15 0.26
N VAL A 8 -2.58 -0.37 -0.31
CA VAL A 8 -2.30 -0.06 -1.73
C VAL A 8 -1.97 -1.33 -2.50
N VAL A 9 -2.64 -1.53 -3.64
CA VAL A 9 -2.46 -2.69 -4.52
C VAL A 9 -1.88 -2.23 -5.84
N GLY A 10 -0.73 -2.79 -6.22
CA GLY A 10 0.04 -2.35 -7.37
C GLY A 10 0.97 -1.21 -7.00
N LEU A 11 2.27 -1.44 -7.13
CA LEU A 11 3.33 -0.49 -6.76
C LEU A 11 4.07 0.03 -7.99
N GLY A 12 3.35 0.19 -9.10
CA GLY A 12 3.87 0.76 -10.34
C GLY A 12 4.20 2.25 -10.25
N GLY A 13 4.49 2.89 -11.39
CA GLY A 13 4.95 4.28 -11.45
C GLY A 13 4.00 5.27 -10.75
N VAL A 14 2.70 5.16 -11.01
CA VAL A 14 1.68 6.07 -10.41
C VAL A 14 1.60 5.93 -8.89
N ALA A 15 1.73 4.70 -8.37
CA ALA A 15 1.77 4.47 -6.93
C ALA A 15 2.96 5.18 -6.28
N GLN A 16 4.15 5.07 -6.90
CA GLN A 16 5.39 5.61 -6.34
C GLN A 16 5.55 7.12 -6.52
N LEU A 17 5.06 7.68 -7.63
CA LEU A 17 5.23 9.10 -7.96
C LEU A 17 4.14 9.98 -7.37
N VAL A 18 2.93 9.45 -7.15
CA VAL A 18 1.76 10.24 -6.75
C VAL A 18 1.17 9.75 -5.43
N HIS A 19 0.62 8.54 -5.40
CA HIS A 19 -0.22 8.12 -4.27
C HIS A 19 0.58 7.90 -2.98
N LEU A 20 1.65 7.12 -3.01
CA LEU A 20 2.43 6.81 -1.80
C LEU A 20 3.05 8.08 -1.16
N PRO A 21 3.66 9.02 -1.90
CA PRO A 21 4.15 10.27 -1.32
C PRO A 21 3.06 11.16 -0.71
N ILE A 22 1.85 11.15 -1.27
CA ILE A 22 0.72 11.92 -0.73
C ILE A 22 0.19 11.22 0.52
N LEU A 23 -0.14 9.93 0.43
CA LEU A 23 -0.68 9.13 1.53
C LEU A 23 0.26 9.14 2.74
N SER A 24 1.58 9.06 2.54
CA SER A 24 2.55 9.09 3.64
C SER A 24 2.61 10.42 4.40
N LYS A 25 2.07 11.51 3.82
CA LYS A 25 2.04 12.85 4.42
C LYS A 25 0.69 13.19 5.05
N LEU A 26 -0.34 12.40 4.81
CA LEU A 26 -1.68 12.66 5.33
C LEU A 26 -1.80 12.16 6.77
N ASN A 27 -1.95 13.09 7.71
CA ASN A 27 -2.13 12.76 9.14
C ASN A 27 -3.41 11.96 9.43
N SER A 28 -4.40 12.03 8.53
CA SER A 28 -5.66 11.29 8.62
C SER A 28 -5.57 9.86 8.08
N VAL A 29 -4.43 9.45 7.54
CA VAL A 29 -4.23 8.14 6.92
C VAL A 29 -3.22 7.32 7.71
N ASP A 30 -3.51 6.03 7.85
CA ASP A 30 -2.54 5.01 8.25
C ASP A 30 -2.35 4.03 7.08
N LEU A 31 -1.13 3.95 6.54
CA LEU A 31 -0.81 3.09 5.41
C LEU A 31 -0.44 1.71 5.93
N VAL A 32 -1.45 0.85 6.07
CA VAL A 32 -1.32 -0.39 6.83
C VAL A 32 -0.62 -1.50 6.06
N ALA A 33 -0.78 -1.60 4.74
CA ALA A 33 -0.20 -2.66 3.95
C ALA A 33 -0.03 -2.28 2.47
N VAL A 34 0.89 -2.98 1.80
CA VAL A 34 1.09 -2.89 0.34
C VAL A 34 1.12 -4.27 -0.31
N THR A 35 0.58 -4.35 -1.52
CA THR A 35 0.59 -5.56 -2.35
C THR A 35 1.19 -5.31 -3.72
N ASP A 36 2.10 -6.18 -4.15
CA ASP A 36 2.56 -6.23 -5.55
C ASP A 36 3.06 -7.65 -5.90
N ILE A 37 2.79 -8.09 -7.14
CA ILE A 37 3.22 -9.40 -7.65
C ILE A 37 4.75 -9.52 -7.77
N SER A 38 5.47 -8.41 -7.93
CA SER A 38 6.92 -8.36 -8.00
C SER A 38 7.51 -8.17 -6.61
N LYS A 39 8.09 -9.24 -6.03
CA LYS A 39 8.78 -9.18 -4.72
C LYS A 39 9.86 -8.11 -4.66
N THR A 40 10.62 -7.92 -5.73
CA THR A 40 11.67 -6.90 -5.81
C THR A 40 11.08 -5.50 -5.66
N ARG A 41 10.02 -5.19 -6.41
CA ARG A 41 9.34 -3.89 -6.35
C ARG A 41 8.64 -3.70 -5.01
N LEU A 42 7.96 -4.74 -4.52
CA LEU A 42 7.32 -4.77 -3.20
C LEU A 42 8.30 -4.36 -2.10
N ASN A 43 9.46 -5.03 -2.03
CA ASN A 43 10.44 -4.74 -1.00
C ASN A 43 11.04 -3.34 -1.16
N SER A 44 11.49 -2.97 -2.37
CA SER A 44 12.10 -1.66 -2.61
C SER A 44 11.16 -0.49 -2.26
N VAL A 45 9.89 -0.58 -2.66
CA VAL A 45 8.90 0.47 -2.39
C VAL A 45 8.51 0.47 -0.91
N ALA A 46 8.26 -0.70 -0.32
CA ALA A 46 7.91 -0.79 1.09
C ALA A 46 9.04 -0.29 2.00
N ASP A 47 10.31 -0.58 1.68
CA ASP A 47 11.47 -0.03 2.40
C ASP A 47 11.50 1.50 2.31
N LYS A 48 11.35 2.05 1.09
CA LYS A 48 11.35 3.51 0.85
C LYS A 48 10.29 4.26 1.66
N PHE A 49 9.11 3.67 1.81
CA PHE A 49 7.99 4.27 2.55
C PHE A 49 7.82 3.74 3.97
N HIS A 50 8.77 2.93 4.47
CA HIS A 50 8.77 2.33 5.81
C HIS A 50 7.52 1.48 6.13
N ILE A 51 6.99 0.79 5.13
CA ILE A 51 5.80 -0.07 5.24
C ILE A 51 6.24 -1.49 5.57
N LYS A 52 5.76 -2.01 6.70
CA LYS A 52 6.19 -3.31 7.23
C LYS A 52 5.42 -4.48 6.63
N LYS A 53 4.11 -4.30 6.42
CA LYS A 53 3.19 -5.35 5.98
C LYS A 53 3.16 -5.39 4.45
N ARG A 54 3.73 -6.47 3.90
CA ARG A 54 4.02 -6.63 2.48
C ARG A 54 3.43 -7.95 2.01
N TYR A 55 2.68 -7.89 0.92
CA TYR A 55 2.00 -9.06 0.39
C TYR A 55 2.27 -9.20 -1.11
N THR A 56 2.41 -10.43 -1.58
CA THR A 56 2.38 -10.74 -3.02
C THR A 56 1.01 -11.23 -3.47
N ASP A 57 0.07 -11.34 -2.54
CA ASP A 57 -1.27 -11.91 -2.72
C ASP A 57 -2.28 -10.96 -2.07
N PHE A 58 -3.18 -10.44 -2.89
CA PHE A 58 -4.18 -9.46 -2.48
C PHE A 58 -5.18 -10.05 -1.48
N ILE A 59 -5.63 -11.29 -1.68
CA ILE A 59 -6.63 -11.91 -0.82
C ILE A 59 -6.04 -12.14 0.56
N LYS A 60 -4.80 -12.63 0.63
CA LYS A 60 -4.10 -12.80 1.92
C LYS A 60 -3.92 -11.48 2.67
N MET A 61 -3.67 -10.38 1.96
CA MET A 61 -3.62 -9.05 2.60
C MET A 61 -4.97 -8.68 3.21
N LEU A 62 -6.08 -8.87 2.48
CA LEU A 62 -7.42 -8.56 3.00
C LEU A 62 -7.79 -9.41 4.22
N ASP A 63 -7.40 -10.69 4.23
CA ASP A 63 -7.71 -11.59 5.33
C ASP A 63 -6.85 -11.33 6.59
N SER A 64 -5.65 -10.75 6.41
CA SER A 64 -4.67 -10.57 7.49
C SER A 64 -4.71 -9.19 8.14
N GLU A 65 -5.38 -8.22 7.51
CA GLU A 65 -5.27 -6.81 7.85
C GLU A 65 -6.63 -6.16 8.06
N GLU A 66 -6.73 -5.31 9.09
CA GLU A 66 -7.87 -4.41 9.24
C GLU A 66 -7.70 -3.22 8.29
N ILE A 67 -8.52 -3.17 7.24
CA ILE A 67 -8.45 -2.17 6.17
C ILE A 67 -9.81 -1.50 6.01
N ASP A 68 -9.84 -0.17 6.04
CA ASP A 68 -11.05 0.61 5.77
C ASP A 68 -11.25 0.85 4.27
N ALA A 69 -10.15 1.00 3.53
CA ALA A 69 -10.18 1.25 2.09
C ALA A 69 -8.93 0.71 1.36
N VAL A 70 -9.11 0.35 0.09
CA VAL A 70 -8.03 -0.10 -0.80
C VAL A 70 -7.88 0.85 -1.98
N VAL A 71 -6.64 1.24 -2.28
CA VAL A 71 -6.29 1.98 -3.49
C VAL A 71 -5.71 1.01 -4.52
N ILE A 72 -6.44 0.78 -5.60
CA ILE A 72 -6.07 -0.16 -6.67
C ILE A 72 -5.39 0.60 -7.81
N LEU A 73 -4.11 0.31 -8.04
CA LEU A 73 -3.22 0.94 -9.02
C LEU A 73 -2.61 -0.11 -9.96
N THR A 74 -3.41 -1.11 -10.34
CA THR A 74 -3.07 -2.14 -11.33
C THR A 74 -3.38 -1.65 -12.75
N PRO A 75 -2.78 -2.23 -13.80
CA PRO A 75 -3.21 -2.00 -15.18
C PRO A 75 -4.70 -2.31 -15.39
N THR A 76 -5.33 -1.62 -16.34
CA THR A 76 -6.71 -1.85 -16.80
C THR A 76 -6.82 -3.03 -17.75
#